data_AF-A0A7Y2IQY1-F1
#
_entry.id   AF-A0A7Y2IQY1-F1
#
_cell.length_a   1.000
_cell.length_b   1.000
_cell.length_c   1.000
_cell.angle_alpha   90.00
_cell.angle_beta   90.00
_cell.angle_gamma   90.00
#
_symmetry.space_group_name_H-M   'P 1'
#
loop_
_entity.id
_entity.type
_entity.pdbx_description
1 polymer ?
#
loop_
_entity_poly.entity_id
_entity_poly.type
_entity_poly.pdbx_seq_one_letter_code
_entity_poly.pdbx_strand_id
1 'polypeptide(L)'
;MTDQKRLRLGIAAMVGGSVILTIGVLWAHFTELSPVNQFDEPIYEFIPRGWVWTSIGQLIAITGGQIALIGIVVAFVWERPMTWARASIGAAVFVVESLIIFGMIPNQWLTLTQSQLEWTPQKIAFSLPRALTLNNEVTISYAVIKDVVSAGYSTTALLAWPAVMVWWQNREKARRDAPPPVEISAYGRPMIGDA
;
A
#
# COMPACT_ATOMS: atom_id res chain seq x y z
N MET A 1 -20.66 12.55 11.25
CA MET A 1 -21.12 12.35 9.85
C MET A 1 -22.23 11.31 9.86
N THR A 2 -23.31 11.48 9.11
CA THR A 2 -24.41 10.50 9.12
C THR A 2 -24.03 9.22 8.35
N ASP A 3 -24.68 8.11 8.70
CA ASP A 3 -24.45 6.79 8.11
C ASP A 3 -24.67 6.75 6.60
N GLN A 4 -25.66 7.49 6.08
CA GLN A 4 -25.89 7.60 4.65
C GLN A 4 -24.78 8.38 3.94
N LYS A 5 -24.25 9.44 4.57
CA LYS A 5 -23.12 10.22 4.02
C LYS A 5 -21.84 9.37 3.98
N ARG A 6 -21.57 8.58 5.02
CA ARG A 6 -20.47 7.59 5.05
C ARG A 6 -20.57 6.57 3.93
N LEU A 7 -21.75 5.97 3.77
CA LEU A 7 -21.97 4.99 2.71
C LEU A 7 -21.71 5.59 1.33
N ARG A 8 -22.28 6.77 1.04
CA ARG A 8 -22.08 7.45 -0.26
C ARG A 8 -20.62 7.83 -0.50
N LEU A 9 -19.95 8.37 0.52
CA LEU A 9 -18.53 8.72 0.43
C LEU A 9 -17.67 7.47 0.17
N GLY A 10 -17.89 6.40 0.92
CA GLY A 10 -17.16 5.15 0.77
C GLY A 10 -17.38 4.52 -0.61
N ILE A 11 -18.61 4.50 -1.11
CA ILE A 11 -18.92 4.03 -2.48
C ILE A 11 -18.25 4.92 -3.53
N ALA A 12 -18.32 6.25 -3.39
CA ALA A 12 -17.69 7.17 -4.32
C ALA A 12 -16.17 6.99 -4.36
N ALA A 13 -15.53 6.83 -3.20
CA ALA A 13 -14.11 6.52 -3.09
C ALA A 13 -13.78 5.14 -3.69
N MET A 14 -14.61 4.12 -3.42
CA MET A 14 -14.44 2.79 -3.99
C MET A 14 -14.46 2.82 -5.52
N VAL A 15 -15.47 3.48 -6.12
CA VAL A 15 -15.61 3.58 -7.58
C VAL A 15 -14.50 4.44 -8.17
N GLY A 16 -14.25 5.63 -7.61
CA GLY A 16 -13.20 6.52 -8.08
C GLY A 16 -11.80 5.90 -7.99
N GLY A 17 -11.51 5.23 -6.88
CA GLY A 17 -10.27 4.48 -6.68
C GLY A 17 -10.10 3.37 -7.71
N SER A 18 -11.16 2.58 -7.98
CA SER A 18 -11.14 1.55 -9.01
C SER A 18 -10.86 2.11 -10.41
N VAL A 19 -11.44 3.26 -10.76
CA VAL A 19 -11.16 3.93 -12.05
C VAL A 19 -9.70 4.36 -12.13
N ILE A 20 -9.16 4.98 -11.07
CA ILE A 20 -7.74 5.38 -11.01
C ILE A 20 -6.83 4.15 -11.10
N LEU A 21 -7.17 3.06 -10.41
CA LEU A 21 -6.46 1.79 -10.47
C LEU A 21 -6.40 1.28 -11.91
N THR A 22 -7.54 1.22 -12.61
CA THR A 22 -7.59 0.78 -14.01
C THR A 22 -6.74 1.67 -14.91
N ILE A 23 -6.80 2.98 -14.76
CA ILE A 23 -5.96 3.92 -15.54
C ILE A 23 -4.47 3.63 -15.29
N GLY A 24 -4.06 3.46 -14.03
CA GLY A 24 -2.66 3.16 -13.68
C GLY A 24 -2.18 1.82 -14.23
N VAL A 25 -3.02 0.78 -14.16
CA VAL A 25 -2.71 -0.56 -14.70
C VAL A 25 -2.58 -0.50 -16.22
N LEU A 26 -3.51 0.17 -16.91
CA LEU A 26 -3.42 0.33 -18.37
C LEU A 26 -2.16 1.10 -18.75
N TRP A 27 -1.85 2.20 -18.06
CA TRP A 27 -0.63 2.96 -18.30
C TRP A 27 0.62 2.09 -18.14
N ALA A 28 0.77 1.41 -16.99
CA ALA A 28 1.93 0.54 -16.74
C ALA A 28 2.05 -0.57 -17.78
N HIS A 29 0.92 -1.20 -18.15
CA HIS A 29 0.88 -2.24 -19.17
C HIS A 29 1.39 -1.71 -20.51
N PHE A 30 0.84 -0.59 -20.98
CA PHE A 30 1.22 -0.04 -22.27
C PHE A 30 2.67 0.42 -22.28
N THR A 31 3.19 1.04 -21.23
CA THR A 31 4.58 1.54 -21.18
C THR A 31 5.63 0.42 -21.10
N GLU A 32 5.23 -0.78 -20.66
CA GLU A 32 6.09 -1.97 -20.58
C GLU A 32 6.14 -2.79 -21.89
N LEU A 33 5.21 -2.56 -22.83
CA LEU A 33 5.22 -3.25 -24.12
C LEU A 33 6.51 -2.99 -24.91
N SER A 34 6.92 -4.00 -25.70
CA SER A 34 7.93 -3.84 -26.74
C SER A 34 7.56 -2.69 -27.67
N PRO A 35 8.52 -1.84 -28.09
CA PRO A 35 8.26 -0.77 -29.04
C PRO A 35 7.92 -1.30 -30.45
N VAL A 36 8.21 -2.58 -30.72
CA VAL A 36 7.95 -3.22 -32.02
C VAL A 36 7.07 -4.47 -31.86
N ASN A 37 6.31 -4.79 -32.91
CA ASN A 37 5.54 -6.03 -33.02
C ASN A 37 6.42 -7.22 -33.45
N GLN A 38 5.81 -8.38 -33.65
CA GLN A 38 6.49 -9.61 -34.10
C GLN A 38 7.10 -9.53 -35.52
N PHE A 39 6.82 -8.46 -36.27
CA PHE A 39 7.33 -8.19 -37.61
C PHE A 39 8.31 -7.00 -37.62
N ASP A 40 8.83 -6.61 -36.45
CA ASP A 40 9.72 -5.46 -36.24
C ASP A 40 9.12 -4.11 -36.66
N GLU A 41 7.79 -4.02 -36.78
CA GLU A 41 7.11 -2.76 -37.06
C GLU A 41 6.83 -2.00 -35.76
N PRO A 42 7.02 -0.67 -35.74
CA PRO A 42 6.79 0.13 -34.54
C PRO A 42 5.32 0.16 -34.14
N ILE A 43 5.06 0.01 -32.83
CA ILE A 43 3.71 0.03 -32.25
C ILE A 43 3.60 1.09 -31.15
N TYR A 44 2.51 1.86 -31.22
CA TYR A 44 2.17 2.91 -30.26
C TYR A 44 3.32 3.87 -29.97
N GLU A 45 3.93 4.44 -31.01
CA GLU A 45 5.11 5.32 -30.90
C GLU A 45 4.92 6.53 -29.97
N PHE A 46 3.69 6.99 -29.80
CA PHE A 46 3.35 8.10 -28.91
C PHE A 46 3.41 7.73 -27.42
N ILE A 47 3.46 6.44 -27.08
CA ILE A 47 3.51 5.97 -25.69
C ILE A 47 4.96 5.93 -25.23
N PRO A 48 5.33 6.66 -24.16
CA PRO A 48 6.70 6.65 -23.68
C PRO A 48 7.07 5.28 -23.10
N ARG A 49 8.33 4.88 -23.28
CA ARG A 49 8.86 3.57 -22.87
C ARG A 49 9.87 3.68 -21.74
N GLY A 50 10.00 2.59 -21.01
CA GLY A 50 11.03 2.42 -19.99
C GLY A 50 10.49 2.50 -18.56
N TRP A 51 11.36 2.08 -17.64
CA TRP A 51 10.97 1.80 -16.26
C TRP A 51 10.34 2.99 -15.53
N VAL A 52 10.76 4.23 -15.81
CA VAL A 52 10.21 5.43 -15.17
C VAL A 52 8.70 5.54 -15.42
N TRP A 53 8.29 5.37 -16.68
CA TRP A 53 6.89 5.50 -17.07
C TRP A 53 6.04 4.35 -16.55
N THR A 54 6.59 3.14 -16.56
CA THR A 54 5.95 1.98 -15.94
C THR A 54 5.77 2.17 -14.44
N SER A 55 6.78 2.67 -13.73
CA SER A 55 6.69 2.95 -12.30
C SER A 55 5.67 4.05 -11.98
N ILE A 56 5.52 5.07 -12.83
CA ILE A 56 4.43 6.06 -12.67
C ILE A 56 3.06 5.37 -12.74
N GLY A 57 2.84 4.50 -13.72
CA GLY A 57 1.60 3.73 -13.82
C GLY A 57 1.34 2.85 -12.60
N GLN A 58 2.37 2.16 -12.12
CA GLN A 58 2.30 1.34 -10.91
C GLN A 58 1.96 2.17 -9.67
N LEU A 59 2.54 3.36 -9.51
CA LEU A 59 2.22 4.26 -8.39
C LEU A 59 0.78 4.76 -8.46
N ILE A 60 0.29 5.10 -9.67
CA ILE A 60 -1.12 5.46 -9.89
C ILE A 60 -2.03 4.27 -9.55
N ALA A 61 -1.66 3.07 -9.99
CA ALA A 61 -2.41 1.84 -9.72
C ALA A 61 -2.51 1.56 -8.23
N ILE A 62 -1.38 1.58 -7.50
CA ILE A 62 -1.34 1.41 -6.05
C ILE A 62 -2.20 2.47 -5.37
N THR A 63 -2.07 3.74 -5.76
CA THR A 63 -2.86 4.84 -5.19
C THR A 63 -4.35 4.63 -5.39
N GLY A 64 -4.78 4.30 -6.62
CA GLY A 64 -6.17 3.98 -6.92
C GLY A 64 -6.69 2.78 -6.12
N GLY A 65 -5.89 1.72 -6.03
CA GLY A 65 -6.20 0.54 -5.22
C GLY A 65 -6.38 0.88 -3.74
N GLN A 66 -5.51 1.70 -3.16
CA GLN A 66 -5.62 2.14 -1.77
C GLN A 66 -6.86 2.99 -1.53
N ILE A 67 -7.17 3.94 -2.42
CA ILE A 67 -8.41 4.72 -2.36
C ILE A 67 -9.64 3.78 -2.42
N ALA A 68 -9.58 2.75 -3.27
CA ALA A 68 -10.67 1.80 -3.41
C ALA A 68 -10.88 0.98 -2.12
N LEU A 69 -9.81 0.43 -1.53
CA LEU A 69 -9.84 -0.34 -0.29
C LEU A 69 -10.32 0.51 0.90
N ILE A 70 -9.81 1.75 1.02
CA ILE A 70 -10.29 2.72 2.02
C ILE A 70 -11.78 3.00 1.81
N GLY A 71 -12.23 3.16 0.57
CA GLY A 71 -13.64 3.33 0.23
C GLY A 71 -14.52 2.17 0.72
N ILE A 72 -14.07 0.93 0.51
CA ILE A 72 -14.74 -0.28 1.03
C ILE A 72 -14.84 -0.24 2.56
N VAL A 73 -13.73 0.07 3.24
CA VAL A 73 -13.70 0.17 4.71
C VAL A 73 -14.66 1.23 5.20
N VAL A 74 -14.64 2.43 4.64
CA VAL A 74 -15.53 3.55 5.02
C VAL A 74 -17.00 3.23 4.77
N ALA A 75 -17.31 2.54 3.65
CA ALA A 75 -18.68 2.19 3.31
C ALA A 75 -19.27 1.12 4.24
N PHE A 76 -18.49 0.07 4.53
CA PHE A 76 -19.04 -1.18 5.06
C PHE A 76 -18.52 -1.59 6.44
N VAL A 77 -17.35 -1.11 6.87
CA VAL A 77 -16.66 -1.60 8.07
C VAL A 77 -16.55 -0.53 9.16
N TRP A 78 -16.13 0.68 8.80
CA TRP A 78 -15.77 1.74 9.75
C TRP A 78 -16.97 2.26 10.55
N GLU A 79 -16.88 2.18 11.87
CA GLU A 79 -17.92 2.64 12.82
C GLU A 79 -19.32 2.07 12.51
N ARG A 80 -19.39 0.82 12.08
CA ARG A 80 -20.63 0.09 11.83
C ARG A 80 -20.77 -1.08 12.79
N PRO A 81 -22.00 -1.49 13.15
CA PRO A 81 -22.19 -2.73 13.90
C PRO A 81 -21.66 -3.91 13.08
N MET A 82 -20.83 -4.72 13.72
CA MET A 82 -20.11 -5.81 13.07
C MET A 82 -21.02 -7.04 12.94
N THR A 83 -21.52 -7.27 11.73
CA THR A 83 -22.20 -8.51 11.36
C THR A 83 -21.21 -9.47 10.72
N TRP A 84 -21.57 -10.75 10.61
CA TRP A 84 -20.76 -11.74 9.89
C TRP A 84 -20.36 -11.28 8.49
N ALA A 85 -21.30 -10.74 7.71
CA ALA A 85 -21.02 -10.24 6.36
C ALA A 85 -20.00 -9.08 6.36
N ARG A 86 -20.10 -8.13 7.29
CA ARG A 86 -19.17 -7.00 7.38
C ARG A 86 -17.79 -7.43 7.87
N ALA A 87 -17.75 -8.40 8.78
CA ALA A 87 -16.50 -9.00 9.24
C ALA A 87 -15.79 -9.71 8.09
N SER A 88 -16.52 -10.44 7.23
CA SER A 88 -15.96 -11.06 6.02
C SER A 88 -15.40 -10.03 5.05
N ILE A 89 -16.07 -8.89 4.83
CA ILE A 89 -15.55 -7.79 4.01
C ILE A 89 -14.25 -7.24 4.62
N GLY A 90 -14.23 -6.98 5.92
CA GLY A 90 -13.03 -6.51 6.62
C GLY A 90 -11.85 -7.50 6.49
N ALA A 91 -12.13 -8.80 6.62
CA ALA A 91 -11.12 -9.85 6.43
C ALA A 91 -10.61 -9.89 4.99
N ALA A 92 -11.48 -9.76 4.00
CA ALA A 92 -11.08 -9.72 2.59
C ALA A 92 -10.16 -8.52 2.30
N VAL A 93 -10.51 -7.32 2.79
CA VAL A 93 -9.66 -6.12 2.66
C VAL A 93 -8.30 -6.36 3.33
N PHE A 94 -8.28 -6.93 4.54
CA PHE A 94 -7.04 -7.24 5.25
C PHE A 94 -6.13 -8.21 4.47
N VAL A 95 -6.71 -9.26 3.87
CA VAL A 95 -5.95 -10.22 3.05
C VAL A 95 -5.40 -9.54 1.80
N VAL A 96 -6.22 -8.75 1.09
CA VAL A 96 -5.77 -8.02 -0.10
C VAL A 96 -4.64 -7.05 0.24
N GLU A 97 -4.77 -6.30 1.33
CA GLU A 97 -3.73 -5.37 1.77
C GLU A 97 -2.44 -6.10 2.17
N SER A 98 -2.57 -7.26 2.81
CA SER A 98 -1.42 -8.12 3.14
C SER A 98 -0.71 -8.60 1.88
N LEU A 99 -1.45 -8.97 0.83
CA LEU A 99 -0.85 -9.37 -0.46
C LEU A 99 -0.15 -8.20 -1.15
N ILE A 100 -0.68 -6.99 -1.05
CA ILE A 100 -0.04 -5.80 -1.60
C ILE A 100 1.29 -5.54 -0.90
N ILE A 101 1.29 -5.50 0.43
CA ILE A 101 2.47 -5.18 1.25
C ILE A 101 3.51 -6.28 1.16
N PHE A 102 3.14 -7.54 1.40
CA PHE A 102 4.12 -8.62 1.51
C PHE A 102 4.40 -9.35 0.20
N GLY A 103 3.54 -9.21 -0.81
CA GLY A 103 3.71 -9.84 -2.11
C GLY A 103 4.07 -8.85 -3.20
N MET A 104 3.17 -7.90 -3.46
CA MET A 104 3.25 -7.05 -4.65
C MET A 104 4.40 -6.04 -4.58
N ILE A 105 4.50 -5.26 -3.50
CA ILE A 105 5.55 -4.25 -3.34
C ILE A 105 6.97 -4.85 -3.43
N PRO A 106 7.33 -5.91 -2.66
CA PRO A 106 8.66 -6.48 -2.75
C PRO A 106 8.92 -7.11 -4.12
N ASN A 107 7.92 -7.75 -4.74
CA ASN A 107 8.06 -8.26 -6.10
C ASN A 107 8.38 -7.14 -7.10
N GLN A 108 7.64 -6.03 -7.07
CA GLN A 108 7.87 -4.91 -8.01
C GLN A 108 9.24 -4.26 -7.83
N TRP A 109 9.73 -4.13 -6.59
CA TRP A 109 11.10 -3.68 -6.32
C TRP A 109 12.15 -4.61 -6.95
N LEU A 110 11.99 -5.91 -6.77
CA LEU A 110 12.91 -6.90 -7.32
C LEU A 110 12.86 -6.92 -8.84
N THR A 111 11.67 -6.86 -9.44
CA THR A 111 11.53 -6.78 -10.90
C THR A 111 12.25 -5.54 -11.44
N LEU A 112 12.01 -4.36 -10.87
CA LEU A 112 12.66 -3.12 -11.30
C LEU A 112 14.19 -3.20 -11.22
N THR A 113 14.71 -3.65 -10.07
CA THR A 113 16.16 -3.68 -9.83
C THR A 113 16.87 -4.76 -10.64
N GLN A 114 16.23 -5.90 -10.89
CA GLN A 114 16.86 -7.02 -11.59
C GLN A 114 16.71 -6.93 -13.11
N SER A 115 15.53 -6.58 -13.63
CA SER A 115 15.26 -6.62 -15.07
C SER A 115 15.57 -5.30 -15.77
N GLN A 116 15.24 -4.16 -15.15
CA GLN A 116 15.34 -2.85 -15.82
C GLN A 116 16.61 -2.11 -15.46
N LEU A 117 16.96 -2.06 -14.16
CA LEU A 117 18.14 -1.32 -13.70
C LEU A 117 19.43 -2.16 -13.72
N GLU A 118 19.27 -3.47 -13.88
CA GLU A 118 20.35 -4.46 -13.90
C GLU A 118 21.32 -4.27 -12.72
N TRP A 119 20.78 -4.26 -11.51
CA TRP A 119 21.56 -4.19 -10.26
C TRP A 119 22.27 -5.52 -10.02
N THR A 120 23.34 -5.74 -10.77
CA THR A 120 24.15 -6.94 -10.74
C THR A 120 25.34 -6.80 -9.77
N PRO A 121 25.93 -7.92 -9.32
CA PRO A 121 27.13 -7.89 -8.48
C PRO A 121 28.34 -7.21 -9.13
N GLN A 122 28.39 -7.20 -10.47
CA GLN A 122 29.47 -6.58 -11.24
C GLN A 122 29.36 -5.05 -11.30
N LYS A 123 28.17 -4.49 -11.06
CA LYS A 123 27.94 -3.04 -11.09
C LYS A 123 28.32 -2.46 -9.72
N ILE A 124 29.48 -1.83 -9.64
CA ILE A 124 29.97 -1.19 -8.40
C ILE A 124 29.13 0.06 -8.12
N ALA A 125 28.58 0.16 -6.91
CA ALA A 125 27.87 1.34 -6.46
C ALA A 125 28.83 2.35 -5.81
N PHE A 126 29.66 1.89 -4.87
CA PHE A 126 30.70 2.70 -4.26
C PHE A 126 31.82 1.83 -3.67
N SER A 127 33.03 2.40 -3.60
CA SER A 127 34.20 1.80 -2.96
C SER A 127 34.45 2.42 -1.59
N LEU A 128 34.74 1.60 -0.59
CA LEU A 128 35.07 2.09 0.74
C LEU A 128 36.52 2.60 0.79
N PRO A 129 36.81 3.72 1.48
CA PRO A 129 38.17 4.20 1.68
C PRO A 129 39.05 3.14 2.36
N ARG A 130 40.27 2.94 1.84
CA ARG A 130 41.24 1.95 2.36
C ARG A 130 41.55 2.10 3.85
N ALA A 131 41.48 3.33 4.36
CA ALA A 131 41.64 3.63 5.79
C ALA A 131 40.60 2.93 6.68
N LEU A 132 39.39 2.67 6.16
CA LEU A 132 38.29 2.03 6.89
C LEU A 132 38.25 0.51 6.70
N THR A 133 39.05 -0.03 5.78
CA THR A 133 39.01 -1.44 5.36
C THR A 133 40.33 -2.16 5.62
N LEU A 134 41.13 -1.66 6.59
CA LEU A 134 42.44 -2.24 6.93
C LEU A 134 43.36 -2.35 5.70
N ASN A 135 43.34 -1.32 4.85
CA ASN A 135 44.09 -1.24 3.60
C ASN A 135 43.68 -2.26 2.51
N ASN A 136 42.50 -2.89 2.63
CA ASN A 136 41.93 -3.75 1.60
C ASN A 136 41.04 -2.99 0.62
N GLU A 137 40.90 -3.50 -0.60
CA GLU A 137 39.90 -3.01 -1.55
C GLU A 137 38.56 -3.69 -1.28
N VAL A 138 37.62 -2.92 -0.72
CA VAL A 138 36.25 -3.40 -0.49
C VAL A 138 35.30 -2.52 -1.29
N THR A 139 34.58 -3.15 -2.21
CA THR A 139 33.59 -2.50 -3.06
C THR A 139 32.20 -3.01 -2.74
N ILE A 140 31.22 -2.10 -2.71
CA ILE A 140 29.81 -2.43 -2.56
C ILE A 140 29.15 -2.36 -3.94
N SER A 141 28.50 -3.45 -4.35
CA SER A 141 27.78 -3.52 -5.62
C SER A 141 26.33 -3.10 -5.49
N TYR A 142 25.68 -2.78 -6.61
CA TYR A 142 24.25 -2.49 -6.64
C TYR A 142 23.40 -3.71 -6.23
N ALA A 143 23.89 -4.93 -6.43
CA ALA A 143 23.24 -6.13 -5.90
C ALA A 143 23.15 -6.09 -4.36
N VAL A 144 24.21 -5.66 -3.68
CA VAL A 144 24.17 -5.48 -2.21
C VAL A 144 23.15 -4.42 -1.82
N ILE A 145 23.05 -3.31 -2.56
CA ILE A 145 22.05 -2.27 -2.28
C ILE A 145 20.62 -2.83 -2.43
N LYS A 146 20.34 -3.56 -3.51
CA LYS A 146 19.05 -4.24 -3.73
C LYS A 146 18.68 -5.12 -2.52
N ASP A 147 19.63 -5.94 -2.08
CA ASP A 147 19.41 -6.91 -1.01
C ASP A 147 19.18 -6.21 0.33
N VAL A 148 19.95 -5.15 0.63
CA VAL A 148 19.77 -4.32 1.84
C VAL A 148 18.40 -3.66 1.86
N VAL A 149 17.95 -3.07 0.74
CA VAL A 149 16.61 -2.45 0.67
C VAL A 149 15.51 -3.51 0.84
N SER A 150 15.65 -4.68 0.22
CA SER A 150 14.68 -5.78 0.33
C SER A 150 14.60 -6.34 1.75
N ALA A 151 15.75 -6.54 2.39
CA ALA A 151 15.83 -7.01 3.77
C ALA A 151 15.29 -5.96 4.76
N GLY A 152 15.63 -4.69 4.55
CA GLY A 152 15.14 -3.56 5.32
C GLY A 152 13.61 -3.47 5.24
N TYR A 153 13.06 -3.46 4.02
CA TYR A 153 11.62 -3.44 3.80
C TYR A 153 10.91 -4.60 4.49
N SER A 154 11.38 -5.83 4.28
CA SER A 154 10.76 -7.04 4.85
C SER A 154 10.77 -7.00 6.37
N THR A 155 11.90 -6.61 6.96
CA THR A 155 12.05 -6.47 8.42
C THR A 155 11.10 -5.42 8.97
N THR A 156 11.07 -4.24 8.34
CA THR A 156 10.18 -3.15 8.75
C THR A 156 8.71 -3.53 8.61
N ALA A 157 8.31 -4.14 7.49
CA ALA A 157 6.93 -4.56 7.27
C ALA A 157 6.49 -5.61 8.31
N LEU A 158 7.34 -6.59 8.62
CA LEU A 158 7.06 -7.63 9.62
C LEU A 158 6.91 -7.07 11.04
N LEU A 159 7.63 -5.99 11.39
CA LEU A 159 7.51 -5.34 12.69
C LEU A 159 6.35 -4.33 12.74
N ALA A 160 6.19 -3.53 11.70
CA ALA A 160 5.17 -2.49 11.62
C ALA A 160 3.76 -3.08 11.57
N TRP A 161 3.56 -4.19 10.87
CA TRP A 161 2.25 -4.82 10.72
C TRP A 161 1.60 -5.22 12.06
N PRO A 162 2.23 -6.03 12.94
CA PRO A 162 1.68 -6.32 14.26
C PRO A 162 1.62 -5.09 15.16
N ALA A 163 2.55 -4.14 15.04
CA ALA A 163 2.52 -2.91 15.82
C ALA A 163 1.26 -2.07 15.51
N VAL A 164 0.91 -1.91 14.23
CA VAL A 164 -0.32 -1.23 13.80
C VAL A 164 -1.56 -1.97 14.31
N MET A 165 -1.57 -3.31 14.26
CA MET A 165 -2.68 -4.11 14.78
C MET A 165 -2.85 -3.95 16.30
N VAL A 166 -1.77 -3.98 17.08
CA VAL A 166 -1.80 -3.76 18.54
C VAL A 166 -2.28 -2.35 18.86
N TRP A 167 -1.74 -1.34 18.17
CA TRP A 167 -2.16 0.05 18.31
C TRP A 167 -3.67 0.21 18.06
N TRP A 168 -4.17 -0.42 16.99
CA TRP A 168 -5.59 -0.39 16.64
C TRP A 168 -6.47 -1.06 17.71
N GLN A 169 -6.07 -2.24 18.19
CA GLN A 169 -6.80 -2.95 19.24
C GLN A 169 -6.86 -2.13 20.53
N ASN A 170 -5.75 -1.48 20.90
CA ASN A 170 -5.71 -0.62 22.09
C ASN A 170 -6.60 0.61 21.93
N ARG A 171 -6.64 1.23 20.74
CA ARG A 171 -7.58 2.31 20.41
C ARG A 171 -9.04 1.86 20.55
N GLU A 172 -9.37 0.65 20.08
CA GLU A 172 -10.73 0.10 20.17
C GLU A 172 -11.13 -0.19 21.62
N LYS A 173 -10.24 -0.76 22.43
CA LYS A 173 -10.46 -0.97 23.87
C LYS A 173 -10.75 0.35 24.58
N ALA A 174 -9.90 1.35 24.37
CA ALA A 174 -10.10 2.67 24.96
C ALA A 174 -11.44 3.32 24.57
N ARG A 175 -11.95 3.05 23.35
CA ARG A 175 -13.28 3.54 22.93
C ARG A 175 -14.42 2.79 23.61
N ARG A 176 -14.27 1.48 23.84
CA ARG A 176 -15.27 0.64 24.52
C ARG A 176 -15.37 0.92 26.01
N ASP A 177 -14.22 1.20 26.64
CA ASP A 177 -14.13 1.45 28.08
C ASP A 177 -14.39 2.92 28.45
N ALA A 178 -14.61 3.78 27.46
CA ALA A 178 -14.96 5.18 27.70
C ALA A 178 -16.33 5.27 28.42
N PRO A 179 -16.47 6.05 29.50
CA PRO A 179 -17.75 6.23 30.17
C PRO A 179 -18.81 6.70 29.18
N PRO A 180 -20.05 6.16 29.22
CA PRO A 180 -21.13 6.68 28.42
C PRO A 180 -21.30 8.19 28.69
N PRO A 181 -21.61 9.00 27.68
CA PRO A 181 -21.88 10.42 27.89
C PRO A 181 -22.94 10.55 28.97
N VAL A 182 -22.68 11.37 29.99
CA VAL A 182 -23.69 11.69 31.00
C VAL A 182 -24.82 12.41 30.27
N GLU A 183 -25.92 11.70 30.03
CA GLU A 183 -27.10 12.30 29.42
C GLU A 183 -27.64 13.34 30.40
N ILE A 184 -27.67 14.60 29.99
CA ILE A 184 -28.24 15.67 30.80
C ILE A 184 -29.71 15.76 30.40
N SER A 185 -30.62 15.58 31.35
CA SER A 185 -32.06 15.71 31.09
C SER A 185 -32.39 17.12 30.54
N ALA A 186 -33.56 17.27 29.92
CA ALA A 186 -34.09 18.57 29.50
C ALA A 186 -34.18 19.60 30.66
N TYR A 187 -34.10 19.14 31.91
CA TYR A 187 -34.10 19.94 33.13
C TYR A 187 -32.70 20.16 33.73
N GLY A 188 -31.62 19.86 33.00
CA GLY A 188 -30.24 20.13 33.42
C GLY A 188 -29.68 19.17 34.48
N ARG A 189 -30.40 18.09 34.81
CA ARG A 189 -29.94 17.08 35.78
C ARG A 189 -29.22 15.93 35.09
N PRO A 190 -28.13 15.40 35.67
CA PRO A 190 -27.50 14.16 35.21
C PRO A 190 -28.54 13.04 35.23
N MET A 191 -28.78 12.40 34.09
CA MET A 191 -29.55 11.17 34.03
C MET A 191 -28.60 10.02 34.37
N ILE A 192 -28.95 9.27 35.41
CA ILE A 192 -28.34 7.98 35.67
C ILE A 192 -28.99 7.06 34.65
N GLY A 193 -28.25 6.67 33.61
CA GLY A 193 -28.73 5.67 32.66
C GLY A 193 -28.88 4.33 33.36
N ASP A 194 -30.04 3.69 33.20
CA ASP A 194 -30.24 2.30 33.62
C ASP A 194 -29.24 1.42 32.85
N ALA A 195 -28.46 0.63 33.60
CA ALA A 195 -27.40 -0.25 33.12
C ALA A 195 -27.90 -1.36 32.20
#